data_AF-A0A2S8PJZ8-F1
#
_entry.id   AF-A0A2S8PJZ8-F1
#
_cell.length_a   1.000
_cell.length_b   1.000
_cell.length_c   1.000
_cell.angle_alpha   90.00
_cell.angle_beta   90.00
_cell.angle_gamma   90.00
#
_symmetry.space_group_name_H-M   'P 1'
#
loop_
_entity.id
_entity.type
_entity.pdbx_description
1 polymer ?
#
loop_
_entity_poly.entity_id
_entity_poly.type
_entity_poly.pdbx_seq_one_letter_code
_entity_poly.pdbx_strand_id
1 'polypeptide(L)'
;MTEGDWVLACYRGQKVTGFLLLMRESTVLVQATIPHDLGIIEVSTDRVSWNNNAVICMDDLPELIDLSLDWKDKEWFEKWTHELSLWKRLTDQNVSMRS
;
A
#
# COMPACT_ATOMS: atom_id res chain seq x y z
N MET A 1 -8.57 -11.08 -8.76
CA MET A 1 -7.50 -10.07 -8.69
C MET A 1 -7.41 -9.45 -10.05
N THR A 2 -7.36 -8.14 -10.09
CA THR A 2 -7.46 -7.33 -11.30
C THR A 2 -6.33 -6.32 -11.32
N GLU A 3 -5.96 -5.85 -12.51
CA GLU A 3 -5.03 -4.72 -12.65
C GLU A 3 -5.51 -3.55 -11.78
N GLY A 4 -4.58 -2.91 -11.08
CA GLY A 4 -4.86 -1.89 -10.05
C GLY A 4 -4.99 -2.42 -8.63
N ASP A 5 -4.99 -3.74 -8.40
CA ASP A 5 -5.01 -4.28 -7.04
C ASP A 5 -3.70 -3.97 -6.29
N TRP A 6 -3.83 -3.64 -5.01
CA TRP A 6 -2.70 -3.41 -4.13
C TRP A 6 -2.05 -4.74 -3.72
N VAL A 7 -0.75 -4.86 -3.90
CA VAL A 7 -0.02 -6.09 -3.62
C VAL A 7 1.26 -5.83 -2.85
N LEU A 8 1.61 -6.77 -1.98
CA LEU A 8 2.91 -6.81 -1.33
C LEU A 8 3.76 -7.86 -2.04
N ALA A 9 4.90 -7.47 -2.59
CA ALA A 9 5.85 -8.35 -3.27
C ALA A 9 7.17 -8.44 -2.51
N CYS A 10 7.87 -9.56 -2.64
CA CYS A 10 9.27 -9.68 -2.23
C CYS A 10 10.18 -9.61 -3.45
N TYR A 11 10.83 -8.45 -3.67
CA TYR A 11 11.77 -8.23 -4.76
C TYR A 11 13.19 -8.12 -4.21
N ARG A 12 14.10 -8.98 -4.71
CA ARG A 12 15.51 -9.02 -4.28
C ARG A 12 15.71 -9.11 -2.75
N GLY A 13 14.80 -9.79 -2.05
CA GLY A 13 14.85 -9.95 -0.60
C GLY A 13 14.32 -8.74 0.19
N GLN A 14 13.82 -7.71 -0.50
CA GLN A 14 13.16 -6.56 0.11
C GLN A 14 11.65 -6.65 -0.10
N LYS A 15 10.89 -6.15 0.88
CA LYS A 15 9.45 -5.98 0.74
C LYS A 15 9.20 -4.75 -0.13
N VAL A 16 8.40 -4.95 -1.16
CA VAL A 16 7.95 -3.91 -2.07
C VAL A 16 6.44 -3.88 -2.02
N THR A 17 5.89 -2.71 -1.85
CA THR A 17 4.45 -2.48 -1.89
C THR A 17 4.15 -1.73 -3.17
N GLY A 18 3.05 -2.08 -3.85
CA GLY A 18 2.72 -1.44 -5.11
C GLY A 18 1.43 -1.94 -5.74
N PHE A 19 1.18 -1.46 -6.94
CA PHE A 19 0.00 -1.81 -7.72
C PHE A 19 0.30 -2.90 -8.74
N LEU A 20 -0.57 -3.89 -8.82
CA LEU A 20 -0.55 -4.88 -9.89
C LEU A 20 -0.84 -4.20 -11.23
N LEU A 21 0.14 -4.17 -12.13
CA LEU A 21 -0.05 -3.69 -13.49
C LEU A 21 -0.49 -4.80 -14.43
N LEU A 22 0.09 -5.99 -14.27
CA LEU A 22 -0.20 -7.14 -15.13
C LEU A 22 0.09 -8.43 -14.39
N MET A 23 -0.77 -9.43 -14.57
CA MET A 23 -0.53 -10.80 -14.11
C MET A 23 -0.36 -11.74 -15.29
N ARG A 24 0.74 -12.49 -15.31
CA ARG A 24 1.00 -13.61 -16.22
C ARG A 24 0.93 -14.92 -15.44
N GLU A 25 1.03 -16.05 -16.13
CA GLU A 25 0.91 -17.38 -15.50
C GLU A 25 1.90 -17.62 -14.34
N SER A 26 3.12 -17.08 -14.43
CA SER A 26 4.19 -17.29 -13.43
C SER A 26 4.82 -16.00 -12.90
N THR A 27 4.53 -14.85 -13.49
CA THR A 27 5.09 -13.55 -13.10
C THR A 27 4.02 -12.48 -13.02
N VAL A 28 4.29 -11.45 -12.22
CA VAL A 28 3.46 -10.26 -12.12
C VAL A 28 4.34 -9.03 -12.27
N LEU A 29 3.76 -8.00 -12.88
CA LEU A 29 4.34 -6.67 -12.94
C LEU A 29 3.68 -5.83 -11.86
N VAL A 30 4.49 -5.23 -11.01
CA VAL A 30 4.05 -4.36 -9.93
C VAL A 30 4.70 -3.00 -10.12
N GLN A 31 3.90 -1.94 -10.16
CA GLN A 31 4.39 -0.58 -10.00
C GLN A 31 4.70 -0.38 -8.52
N ALA A 32 5.97 -0.43 -8.15
CA ALA A 32 6.41 -0.15 -6.80
C ALA A 32 6.02 1.28 -6.43
N THR A 33 5.36 1.40 -5.29
CA THR A 33 5.10 2.67 -4.61
C THR A 33 6.05 2.80 -3.42
N ILE A 34 6.32 1.70 -2.73
CA ILE A 34 7.28 1.66 -1.62
C ILE A 34 8.24 0.49 -1.86
N PRO A 35 9.56 0.73 -2.00
CA PRO A 35 10.23 2.03 -2.03
C PRO A 35 9.99 2.79 -3.36
N HIS A 36 9.93 4.12 -3.29
CA HIS A 36 9.60 5.01 -4.42
C HIS A 36 10.58 4.96 -5.60
N ASP A 37 11.82 4.51 -5.39
CA ASP A 37 12.88 4.48 -6.41
C ASP A 37 12.90 3.21 -7.26
N LEU A 38 12.06 2.21 -6.96
CA LEU A 38 12.09 0.93 -7.67
C LEU A 38 11.37 0.93 -9.02
N GLY A 39 10.38 1.80 -9.22
CA GLY A 39 9.60 1.84 -10.47
C GLY A 39 8.81 0.55 -10.73
N ILE A 40 8.78 0.06 -11.96
CA ILE A 40 8.08 -1.18 -12.31
C ILE A 40 8.99 -2.38 -12.06
N ILE A 41 8.53 -3.30 -11.22
CA ILE A 41 9.22 -4.56 -10.93
C ILE A 41 8.45 -5.75 -11.48
N GLU A 42 9.19 -6.75 -11.95
CA GLU A 42 8.65 -8.07 -12.27
C GLU A 42 9.04 -9.05 -11.16
N VAL A 43 8.05 -9.72 -10.58
CA VAL A 43 8.23 -10.72 -9.51
C VAL A 43 7.44 -11.97 -9.84
N SER A 44 7.93 -13.12 -9.39
CA SER A 44 7.22 -14.39 -9.51
C SER A 44 5.97 -14.39 -8.63
N THR A 45 4.88 -15.02 -9.09
CA THR A 45 3.57 -15.03 -8.40
C THR A 45 3.64 -15.61 -6.98
N ASP A 46 4.58 -16.52 -6.71
CA ASP A 46 4.86 -17.11 -5.38
C ASP A 46 5.48 -16.11 -4.39
N ARG A 47 6.06 -15.02 -4.90
CA ARG A 47 6.67 -13.95 -4.09
C ARG A 47 5.73 -12.79 -3.83
N VAL A 48 4.47 -12.94 -4.22
CA VAL A 48 3.43 -11.92 -4.06
C VAL A 48 2.48 -12.37 -2.96
N SER A 49 2.38 -11.54 -1.93
CA SER A 49 1.33 -11.61 -0.94
C SER A 49 0.14 -10.81 -1.43
N TRP A 50 -0.85 -11.55 -1.91
CA TRP A 50 -2.14 -11.11 -2.44
C TRP A 50 -3.12 -10.61 -1.37
N ASN A 51 -2.65 -10.40 -0.15
CA ASN A 51 -3.51 -10.14 0.98
C ASN A 51 -3.87 -8.65 1.05
N ASN A 52 -5.16 -8.33 1.00
CA ASN A 52 -5.71 -7.00 1.25
C ASN A 52 -5.38 -6.47 2.66
N ASN A 53 -4.87 -7.33 3.54
CA ASN A 53 -4.28 -6.97 4.83
C ASN A 53 -2.77 -6.66 4.70
N ALA A 54 -2.34 -5.97 3.65
CA ALA A 54 -1.08 -5.24 3.75
C ALA A 54 -1.21 -4.36 5.00
N VAL A 55 -0.44 -4.67 6.04
CA VAL A 55 -0.44 -3.90 7.28
C VAL A 55 0.19 -2.57 6.91
N ILE A 56 -0.65 -1.63 6.50
CA ILE A 56 -0.25 -0.26 6.20
C ILE A 56 0.16 0.33 7.53
N CYS A 57 1.44 0.68 7.64
CA CYS A 57 1.92 1.33 8.84
C CYS A 57 1.39 2.77 8.84
N MET A 58 1.19 3.34 10.04
CA MET A 58 0.78 4.73 10.16
C MET A 58 1.76 5.68 9.45
N ASP A 59 3.05 5.32 9.43
CA ASP A 59 4.10 6.07 8.77
C ASP A 59 3.96 6.08 7.24
N ASP A 60 3.30 5.09 6.65
CA ASP A 60 3.07 4.97 5.20
C ASP A 60 1.83 5.76 4.74
N LEU A 61 0.92 6.13 5.65
CA LEU A 61 -0.34 6.81 5.31
C LEU A 61 -0.16 8.17 4.61
N PRO A 62 0.76 9.06 5.04
CA PRO A 62 0.97 10.32 4.34
C PRO A 62 1.40 10.13 2.89
N GLU A 63 2.32 9.20 2.62
CA GLU A 63 2.79 8.90 1.27
C GLU A 63 1.68 8.32 0.39
N LEU A 64 0.79 7.49 0.97
CA LEU A 64 -0.37 6.96 0.27
C LEU A 64 -1.42 8.04 -0.07
N ILE A 65 -1.59 9.03 0.81
CA ILE A 65 -2.44 10.20 0.56
C ILE A 65 -1.85 11.05 -0.57
N ASP A 66 -0.56 11.34 -0.54
CA ASP A 66 0.11 12.11 -1.58
C ASP A 66 0.03 11.39 -2.94
N LEU A 67 0.25 10.08 -2.96
CA LEU A 67 0.08 9.26 -4.18
C LEU A 67 -1.35 9.30 -4.72
N SER A 68 -2.37 9.27 -3.85
CA SER A 68 -3.76 9.37 -4.28
C SER A 68 -4.10 10.74 -4.90
N LEU A 69 -3.45 11.81 -4.44
CA LEU A 69 -3.56 13.14 -5.04
C LEU A 69 -2.88 13.20 -6.42
N ASP A 70 -1.69 12.61 -6.56
CA ASP A 70 -0.95 12.53 -7.83
C ASP A 70 -1.74 11.75 -8.89
N TRP A 71 -2.40 10.68 -8.48
CA TRP A 71 -3.21 9.83 -9.35
C TRP A 71 -4.63 10.38 -9.58
N LYS A 72 -5.00 11.47 -8.87
CA LYS A 72 -6.35 12.07 -8.87
C LYS A 72 -7.45 11.05 -8.54
N ASP A 73 -7.13 10.05 -7.71
CA ASP A 73 -8.05 9.02 -7.28
C ASP A 73 -8.74 9.45 -5.99
N LYS A 74 -9.97 9.92 -6.14
CA LYS A 74 -10.79 10.43 -5.04
C LYS A 74 -11.15 9.34 -4.03
N GLU A 75 -11.53 8.15 -4.49
CA GLU A 75 -11.93 7.06 -3.59
C GLU A 75 -10.73 6.58 -2.77
N TRP A 76 -9.56 6.56 -3.39
CA TRP A 76 -8.31 6.19 -2.74
C TRP A 76 -7.87 7.24 -1.71
N PHE A 77 -8.00 8.53 -2.03
CA PHE A 77 -7.75 9.62 -1.09
C PHE A 77 -8.70 9.58 0.11
N GLU A 78 -10.00 9.41 -0.12
CA GLU A 78 -11.01 9.32 0.93
C GLU A 78 -10.76 8.11 1.84
N LYS A 79 -10.33 6.97 1.28
CA LYS A 79 -9.97 5.78 2.04
C LYS A 79 -8.80 6.04 3.00
N TRP A 80 -7.69 6.59 2.53
CA TRP A 80 -6.51 6.80 3.39
C TRP A 80 -6.65 7.94 4.37
N THR A 81 -7.34 9.01 3.99
CA THR A 81 -7.66 10.09 4.93
C THR A 81 -8.63 9.62 6.02
N HIS A 82 -9.59 8.75 5.69
CA HIS A 82 -10.45 8.11 6.68
C HIS A 82 -9.63 7.23 7.63
N GLU A 83 -8.75 6.39 7.10
CA GLU A 83 -7.87 5.54 7.91
C GLU A 83 -7.00 6.38 8.85
N LEU A 84 -6.33 7.42 8.35
CA LEU A 84 -5.54 8.37 9.15
C LEU A 84 -6.36 9.00 10.29
N SER A 85 -7.63 9.32 10.04
CA SER A 85 -8.52 9.89 11.05
C SER A 85 -8.89 8.88 12.16
N LEU A 86 -9.02 7.59 11.83
CA LEU A 86 -9.26 6.52 12.80
C LEU A 86 -8.05 6.33 13.71
N TRP A 87 -6.84 6.34 13.14
CA TRP A 87 -5.58 6.25 13.91
C TRP A 87 -5.38 7.45 14.84
N LYS A 88 -5.69 8.67 14.39
CA LYS A 88 -5.62 9.87 15.23
C LYS A 88 -6.56 9.76 16.44
N ARG A 89 -7.79 9.29 16.23
CA ARG A 89 -8.76 9.05 17.30
C ARG A 89 -8.31 7.98 18.30
N LEU A 90 -7.71 6.88 17.83
CA LEU A 90 -7.19 5.83 18.71
C LEU A 90 -6.02 6.32 19.57
N THR A 91 -5.17 7.19 19.01
CA THR A 91 -4.05 7.81 19.74
C THR A 91 -4.56 8.73 20.85
N ASP A 92 -5.52 9.60 20.56
CA ASP A 92 -6.15 10.50 21.55
C ASP A 92 -6.87 9.72 22.67
N GLN A 93 -7.58 8.64 22.35
CA GLN A 93 -8.29 7.83 23.36
C GLN A 93 -7.34 7.06 24.28
N ASN A 94 -6.19 6.62 23.77
CA ASN A 94 -5.20 5.89 24.56
C ASN A 94 -4.46 6.80 25.56
N VAL A 95 -4.39 8.11 25.28
CA VAL A 95 -3.85 9.12 26.21
C VAL A 95 -4.88 9.45 27.31
N SER A 96 -6.18 9.48 26.98
CA SER A 96 -7.23 9.80 27.95
C SER A 96 -7.51 8.69 28.98
N MET A 97 -7.11 7.44 28.74
CA MET A 97 -7.24 6.33 29.72
C MET A 97 -6.03 6.18 30.66
N ARG A 98 -4.97 6.98 30.45
CA ARG A 98 -3.76 6.99 31.29
C ARG A 98 -3.63 8.25 32.17
N SER A 99 -4.67 9.08 32.23
CA SER A 99 -4.73 10.29 33.07
C SER A 99 -5.51 10.04 34.36
#